data_AF-A0A2L0NEA7-F1
#
_entry.id   AF-A0A2L0NEA7-F1
#
_cell.length_a   1.000
_cell.length_b   1.000
_cell.length_c   1.000
_cell.angle_alpha   90.00
_cell.angle_beta   90.00
_cell.angle_gamma   90.00
#
_symmetry.space_group_name_H-M   'P 1'
#
loop_
_entity.id
_entity.type
_entity.pdbx_description
1 polymer ?
#
loop_
_entity_poly.entity_id
_entity_poly.type
_entity_poly.pdbx_seq_one_letter_code
_entity_poly.pdbx_strand_id
1 'polypeptide(L)'
;MTSFEAGAGRRCHNAVSPLHASVYFAPEPEDELAALGLERGAMVYLASRAAPLGAVDAGTVTATFYNFNHEHVQRYIPAAWTLTTPEEVLTARLRGADRTLQRLLGKESLASTDMTEAAELALHAAEACRREARPLYAANAGLPVPEEPHLALWHAATLLREHRGDGHLAALTIAGLSGIEALVLHNATGTAPTSALFMRTRGWSAQQWDTARDQLRERGLLDGEGDLTRAGATLREETEVLTDRLDAAPYDHLGPAATARLTELAGGFSRTLRAAGAFPAVHFGKG
;
A
#
# COMPACT_ATOMS: atom_id res chain seq x y z
N MET A 1 -19.83 19.38 -18.43
CA MET A 1 -19.43 18.41 -17.39
C MET A 1 -19.60 17.02 -17.96
N THR A 2 -18.54 16.47 -18.56
CA THR A 2 -18.49 15.03 -18.85
C THR A 2 -18.54 14.32 -17.50
N SER A 3 -19.59 13.51 -17.31
CA SER A 3 -19.73 12.68 -16.11
C SER A 3 -18.47 11.82 -15.98
N PHE A 4 -17.72 11.99 -14.89
CA PHE A 4 -16.66 11.06 -14.53
C PHE A 4 -17.32 9.69 -14.33
N GLU A 5 -16.85 8.66 -15.03
CA GLU A 5 -17.42 7.33 -14.88
C GLU A 5 -17.20 6.79 -13.46
N ALA A 6 -18.24 6.24 -12.85
CA ALA A 6 -18.10 5.55 -11.57
C ALA A 6 -16.98 4.50 -11.66
N GLY A 7 -16.02 4.59 -10.73
CA GLY A 7 -14.90 3.66 -10.65
C GLY A 7 -13.69 3.96 -11.55
N ALA A 8 -13.70 5.03 -12.36
CA ALA A 8 -12.51 5.41 -13.15
C ALA A 8 -11.28 5.66 -12.27
N GLY A 9 -11.45 6.34 -11.13
CA GLY A 9 -10.39 6.53 -10.13
C GLY A 9 -9.87 5.20 -9.57
N ARG A 10 -10.75 4.28 -9.19
CA ARG A 10 -10.36 2.92 -8.74
C ARG A 10 -9.58 2.16 -9.81
N ARG A 11 -9.98 2.25 -11.09
CA ARG A 11 -9.26 1.62 -12.21
C ARG A 11 -7.86 2.22 -12.37
N CYS A 12 -7.74 3.54 -12.33
CA CYS A 12 -6.46 4.23 -12.41
C CYS A 12 -5.57 3.86 -11.21
N HIS A 13 -6.12 3.87 -10.00
CA HIS A 13 -5.43 3.42 -8.79
C HIS A 13 -4.85 2.01 -8.98
N ASN A 14 -5.66 1.06 -9.46
CA ASN A 14 -5.22 -0.33 -9.67
C ASN A 14 -4.13 -0.46 -10.75
N ALA A 15 -4.07 0.45 -11.72
CA ALA A 15 -3.01 0.49 -12.73
C ALA A 15 -1.71 1.11 -12.21
N VAL A 16 -1.79 2.10 -11.31
CA VAL A 16 -0.64 2.80 -10.74
C VAL A 16 -0.02 2.06 -9.55
N SER A 17 -0.85 1.48 -8.68
CA SER A 17 -0.45 0.85 -7.41
C SER A 17 0.67 -0.20 -7.53
N PRO A 18 0.74 -1.04 -8.60
CA PRO A 18 1.81 -2.01 -8.76
C PRO A 18 3.21 -1.40 -8.90
N LEU A 19 3.34 -0.17 -9.43
CA LEU A 19 4.62 0.53 -9.53
C LEU A 19 5.23 0.71 -8.14
N HIS A 20 4.43 1.21 -7.19
CA HIS A 20 4.82 1.31 -5.79
C HIS A 20 5.02 -0.06 -5.14
N ALA A 21 4.04 -0.96 -5.28
CA ALA A 21 4.01 -2.22 -4.53
C ALA A 21 5.12 -3.21 -4.92
N SER A 22 5.66 -3.13 -6.13
CA SER A 22 6.71 -4.03 -6.64
C SER A 22 7.94 -4.09 -5.73
N VAL A 23 8.30 -2.96 -5.09
CA VAL A 23 9.47 -2.87 -4.21
C VAL A 23 9.34 -3.71 -2.94
N TYR A 24 8.12 -4.05 -2.49
CA TYR A 24 7.93 -4.89 -1.31
C TYR A 24 8.24 -6.37 -1.54
N PHE A 25 8.34 -6.78 -2.80
CA PHE A 25 8.61 -8.17 -3.20
C PHE A 25 9.99 -8.33 -3.83
N ALA A 26 10.72 -7.22 -3.99
CA ALA A 26 12.02 -7.17 -4.62
C ALA A 26 13.12 -7.27 -3.54
N PRO A 27 14.25 -7.93 -3.83
CA PRO A 27 15.32 -8.06 -2.85
C PRO A 27 16.05 -6.73 -2.60
N GLU A 28 16.08 -5.82 -3.58
CA GLU A 28 16.97 -4.65 -3.53
C GLU A 28 16.70 -3.69 -2.37
N PRO A 29 15.45 -3.31 -2.06
CA PRO A 29 15.20 -2.47 -0.89
C PRO A 29 15.60 -3.14 0.43
N GLU A 30 15.43 -4.47 0.55
CA GLU A 30 15.86 -5.19 1.74
C GLU A 30 17.39 -5.26 1.83
N ASP A 31 18.09 -5.46 0.71
CA ASP A 31 19.56 -5.42 0.66
C ASP A 31 20.10 -4.05 1.10
N GLU A 32 19.53 -2.95 0.59
CA GLU A 32 19.95 -1.58 0.90
C GLU A 32 19.72 -1.23 2.37
N LEU A 33 18.61 -1.70 2.94
CA LEU A 33 18.25 -1.42 4.33
C LEU A 33 19.00 -2.32 5.32
N ALA A 34 19.25 -3.58 4.96
CA ALA A 34 20.09 -4.47 5.76
C ALA A 34 21.54 -3.98 5.84
N ALA A 35 22.04 -3.30 4.80
CA ALA A 35 23.36 -2.65 4.84
C ALA A 35 23.47 -1.54 5.89
N LEU A 36 22.34 -0.99 6.36
CA LEU A 36 22.28 -0.05 7.49
C LEU A 36 22.20 -0.76 8.85
N GLY A 37 22.33 -2.08 8.88
CA GLY A 37 22.27 -2.89 10.11
C GLY A 37 20.87 -3.38 10.49
N LEU A 38 19.83 -3.05 9.72
CA LEU A 38 18.47 -3.52 9.98
C LEU A 38 18.33 -5.03 9.75
N GLU A 39 17.58 -5.70 10.64
CA GLU A 39 17.24 -7.12 10.47
C GLU A 39 16.32 -7.32 9.26
N ARG A 40 16.67 -8.26 8.38
CA ARG A 40 15.82 -8.62 7.23
C ARG A 40 14.42 -9.04 7.66
N GLY A 41 13.43 -8.80 6.79
CA GLY A 41 12.03 -9.07 7.06
C GLY A 41 11.31 -7.90 7.73
N ALA A 42 10.72 -8.16 8.91
CA ALA A 42 9.78 -7.23 9.53
C ALA A 42 10.41 -5.88 9.92
N MET A 43 11.65 -5.87 10.43
CA MET A 43 12.32 -4.62 10.83
C MET A 43 12.55 -3.72 9.62
N VAL A 44 13.12 -4.26 8.54
CA VAL A 44 13.28 -3.56 7.25
C VAL A 44 11.94 -3.01 6.75
N TYR A 45 10.88 -3.82 6.72
CA TYR A 45 9.57 -3.39 6.23
C TYR A 45 9.01 -2.23 7.06
N LEU A 46 8.99 -2.40 8.39
CA LEU A 46 8.41 -1.43 9.31
C LEU A 46 9.19 -0.11 9.29
N ALA A 47 10.52 -0.17 9.38
CA ALA A 47 11.38 1.01 9.32
C ALA A 47 11.25 1.75 7.99
N SER A 48 11.30 1.04 6.85
CA SER A 48 11.17 1.64 5.51
C SER A 48 9.86 2.40 5.32
N ARG A 49 8.75 1.83 5.81
CA ARG A 49 7.42 2.46 5.72
C ARG A 49 7.24 3.59 6.71
N ALA A 50 7.83 3.49 7.91
CA ALA A 50 7.66 4.46 8.97
C ALA A 50 8.60 5.67 8.83
N ALA A 51 9.73 5.54 8.13
CA ALA A 51 10.73 6.60 8.00
C ALA A 51 10.20 7.98 7.55
N PRO A 52 9.20 8.11 6.65
CA PRO A 52 8.60 9.42 6.35
C PRO A 52 8.00 10.13 7.56
N LEU A 53 7.55 9.39 8.58
CA LEU A 53 7.00 9.93 9.84
C LEU A 53 8.11 10.46 10.77
N GLY A 54 9.38 10.20 10.46
CA GLY A 54 10.51 10.41 11.36
C GLY A 54 10.70 9.27 12.36
N ALA A 55 11.53 9.50 13.39
CA ALA A 55 11.86 8.51 14.43
C ALA A 55 10.76 8.41 15.50
N VAL A 56 9.51 8.22 15.06
CA VAL A 56 8.34 8.08 15.94
C VAL A 56 8.33 6.74 16.67
N ASP A 57 7.60 6.68 17.78
CA ASP A 57 7.46 5.50 18.60
C ASP A 57 6.55 4.42 17.96
N ALA A 58 6.56 3.22 18.57
CA ALA A 58 5.77 2.10 18.09
C ALA A 58 4.25 2.34 18.20
N GLY A 59 3.81 3.18 19.14
CA GLY A 59 2.39 3.54 19.28
C GLY A 59 1.89 4.30 18.05
N THR A 60 2.65 5.30 17.62
CA THR A 60 2.39 6.09 16.41
C THR A 60 2.41 5.21 15.16
N VAL A 61 3.40 4.32 15.04
CA VAL A 61 3.47 3.38 13.92
C VAL A 61 2.30 2.41 13.92
N THR A 62 1.91 1.87 15.08
CA THR A 62 0.77 0.95 15.21
C THR A 62 -0.53 1.63 14.78
N ALA A 63 -0.78 2.86 15.24
CA ALA A 63 -1.95 3.63 14.85
C ALA A 63 -2.03 3.85 13.33
N THR A 64 -0.88 4.17 12.71
CA THR A 64 -0.79 4.42 11.27
C THR A 64 -0.85 3.13 10.44
N PHE A 65 -0.36 2.01 10.97
CA PHE A 65 -0.24 0.75 10.25
C PHE A 65 -1.43 -0.19 10.51
N TYR A 66 -2.43 0.24 11.29
CA TYR A 66 -3.78 -0.29 11.52
C TYR A 66 -3.95 -1.80 11.75
N ASN A 67 -3.50 -2.64 10.83
CA ASN A 67 -3.65 -4.09 10.82
C ASN A 67 -2.42 -4.85 11.35
N PHE A 68 -1.40 -4.17 11.85
CA PHE A 68 -0.27 -4.79 12.53
C PHE A 68 -0.56 -5.00 14.01
N ASN A 69 -0.09 -6.13 14.56
CA ASN A 69 -0.08 -6.35 15.99
C ASN A 69 0.88 -5.35 16.67
N HIS A 70 0.41 -4.66 17.70
CA HIS A 70 1.19 -3.67 18.44
C HIS A 70 2.50 -4.23 19.01
N GLU A 71 2.48 -5.42 19.61
CA GLU A 71 3.68 -6.06 20.19
C GLU A 71 4.73 -6.36 19.11
N HIS A 72 4.27 -6.70 17.91
CA HIS A 72 5.14 -6.91 16.76
C HIS A 72 5.83 -5.61 16.33
N VAL A 73 5.08 -4.51 16.27
CA VAL A 73 5.65 -3.18 15.98
C VAL A 73 6.61 -2.73 17.09
N GLN A 74 6.21 -2.91 18.36
CA GLN A 74 7.00 -2.57 19.56
C GLN A 74 8.34 -3.31 19.61
N ARG A 75 8.39 -4.54 19.08
CA ARG A 75 9.64 -5.31 18.98
C ARG A 75 10.66 -4.68 18.03
N TYR A 76 10.20 -4.12 16.90
CA TYR A 76 11.10 -3.77 15.80
C TYR A 76 11.38 -2.27 15.67
N ILE A 77 10.39 -1.41 15.84
CA ILE A 77 10.55 0.03 15.58
C ILE A 77 11.55 0.71 16.53
N PRO A 78 11.47 0.54 17.86
CA PRO A 78 12.45 1.13 18.76
C PRO A 78 13.88 0.66 18.45
N ALA A 79 14.06 -0.63 18.15
CA ALA A 79 15.37 -1.18 17.80
C ALA A 79 15.91 -0.62 16.48
N ALA A 80 15.08 -0.50 15.44
CA ALA A 80 15.48 0.07 14.15
C ALA A 80 16.09 1.48 14.30
N TRP A 81 15.49 2.33 15.14
CA TRP A 81 15.96 3.70 15.40
C TRP A 81 17.21 3.78 16.28
N THR A 82 17.65 2.67 16.89
CA THR A 82 18.98 2.59 17.51
C THR A 82 20.07 2.21 16.52
N LEU A 83 19.71 1.64 15.37
CA LEU A 83 20.64 1.12 14.36
C LEU A 83 20.90 2.12 13.24
N THR A 84 19.89 2.89 12.84
CA THR A 84 19.97 3.87 11.74
C THR A 84 18.96 5.00 11.94
N THR A 85 19.02 6.00 11.07
CA THR A 85 18.14 7.17 11.06
C THR A 85 17.04 7.06 10.00
N PRO A 86 15.88 7.72 10.18
CA PRO A 86 14.86 7.82 9.13
C PRO A 86 15.41 8.35 7.80
N GLU A 87 16.33 9.32 7.82
CA GLU A 87 16.94 9.93 6.64
C GLU A 87 17.80 8.93 5.85
N GLU A 88 18.61 8.12 6.53
CA GLU A 88 19.39 7.05 5.91
C GLU A 88 18.47 5.98 5.31
N VAL A 89 17.41 5.61 6.03
CA VAL A 89 16.39 4.66 5.57
C VAL A 89 15.68 5.17 4.31
N LEU A 90 15.30 6.45 4.26
CA LEU A 90 14.68 7.06 3.08
C LEU A 90 15.62 7.04 1.87
N THR A 91 16.90 7.34 2.10
CA THR A 91 17.92 7.30 1.05
C THR A 91 18.11 5.87 0.52
N ALA A 92 18.23 4.88 1.41
CA ALA A 92 18.35 3.47 1.06
C ALA A 92 17.09 2.94 0.35
N ARG A 93 15.90 3.34 0.81
CA ARG A 93 14.61 3.00 0.18
C ARG A 93 14.55 3.51 -1.26
N LEU A 94 15.00 4.73 -1.52
CA LEU A 94 15.01 5.30 -2.89
C LEU A 94 15.98 4.55 -3.80
N ARG A 95 17.20 4.23 -3.33
CA ARG A 95 18.16 3.39 -4.10
C ARG A 95 17.60 2.00 -4.40
N GLY A 96 16.92 1.40 -3.42
CA GLY A 96 16.25 0.11 -3.59
C GLY A 96 15.18 0.18 -4.66
N ALA A 97 14.30 1.19 -4.61
CA ALA A 97 13.26 1.40 -5.62
C ALA A 97 13.85 1.61 -7.03
N ASP A 98 14.91 2.43 -7.14
CA ASP A 98 15.62 2.66 -8.40
C ASP A 98 16.14 1.36 -9.02
N ARG A 99 16.92 0.59 -8.25
CA ARG A 99 17.46 -0.70 -8.70
C ARG A 99 16.36 -1.69 -9.10
N THR A 100 15.29 -1.77 -8.31
CA THR A 100 14.14 -2.65 -8.59
C THR A 100 13.49 -2.27 -9.93
N LEU A 101 13.19 -0.99 -10.15
CA LEU A 101 12.53 -0.52 -11.37
C LEU A 101 13.44 -0.65 -12.60
N GLN A 102 14.74 -0.35 -12.47
CA GLN A 102 15.72 -0.58 -13.54
C GLN A 102 15.77 -2.05 -13.98
N ARG A 103 15.79 -2.98 -13.03
CA ARG A 103 15.80 -4.42 -13.34
C ARG A 103 14.49 -4.89 -13.97
N LEU A 104 13.35 -4.45 -13.45
CA LEU A 104 12.04 -4.99 -13.85
C LEU A 104 11.47 -4.36 -15.12
N LEU A 105 11.73 -3.08 -15.38
CA LEU A 105 11.20 -2.35 -16.55
C LEU A 105 12.22 -2.19 -17.67
N GLY A 106 13.52 -2.23 -17.35
CA GLY A 106 14.61 -2.03 -18.30
C GLY A 106 14.84 -0.56 -18.65
N LYS A 107 16.09 -0.22 -18.99
CA LYS A 107 16.56 1.16 -19.21
C LYS A 107 15.80 1.90 -20.31
N GLU A 108 15.42 1.20 -21.39
CA GLU A 108 14.67 1.80 -22.50
C GLU A 108 13.29 2.30 -22.04
N SER A 109 12.57 1.51 -21.24
CA SER A 109 11.27 1.92 -20.68
C SER A 109 11.41 3.12 -19.75
N LEU A 110 12.47 3.15 -18.92
CA LEU A 110 12.68 4.25 -17.98
C LEU A 110 12.99 5.58 -18.68
N ALA A 111 13.71 5.53 -19.81
CA ALA A 111 14.07 6.70 -20.60
C ALA A 111 12.98 7.12 -21.60
N SER A 112 11.82 6.46 -21.61
CA SER A 112 10.75 6.74 -22.56
C SER A 112 10.00 8.04 -22.24
N THR A 113 9.45 8.67 -23.27
CA THR A 113 8.54 9.81 -23.12
C THR A 113 7.27 9.42 -22.34
N ASP A 114 6.81 8.17 -22.52
CA ASP A 114 5.66 7.60 -21.79
C ASP A 114 5.91 7.54 -20.27
N MET A 115 7.14 7.25 -19.83
CA MET A 115 7.50 7.27 -18.40
C MET A 115 7.41 8.68 -17.83
N THR A 116 7.93 9.66 -18.58
CA THR A 116 7.89 11.07 -18.19
C THR A 116 6.45 11.57 -18.12
N GLU A 117 5.64 11.31 -19.15
CA GLU A 117 4.22 11.69 -19.18
C GLU A 117 3.44 11.04 -18.02
N ALA A 118 3.67 9.75 -17.74
CA ALA A 118 3.02 9.07 -16.63
C ALA A 118 3.40 9.70 -15.28
N ALA A 119 4.67 10.07 -15.08
CA ALA A 119 5.13 10.73 -13.87
C ALA A 119 4.44 12.10 -13.68
N GLU A 120 4.41 12.93 -14.72
CA GLU A 120 3.77 14.24 -14.71
C GLU A 120 2.27 14.15 -14.39
N LEU A 121 1.55 13.24 -15.06
CA LEU A 121 0.12 13.03 -14.82
C LEU A 121 -0.16 12.54 -13.40
N ALA A 122 0.64 11.61 -12.89
CA ALA A 122 0.47 11.08 -11.54
C ALA A 122 0.78 12.12 -10.46
N LEU A 123 1.82 12.96 -10.66
CA LEU A 123 2.14 14.07 -9.77
C LEU A 123 1.03 15.12 -9.79
N HIS A 124 0.52 15.48 -10.97
CA HIS A 124 -0.59 16.42 -11.10
C HIS A 124 -1.85 15.92 -10.38
N ALA A 125 -2.19 14.63 -10.51
CA ALA A 125 -3.29 14.04 -9.72
C ALA A 125 -3.04 14.19 -8.20
N ALA A 126 -1.81 13.94 -7.75
CA ALA A 126 -1.46 14.02 -6.33
C ALA A 126 -1.55 15.43 -5.73
N GLU A 127 -1.60 16.50 -6.55
CA GLU A 127 -1.80 17.88 -6.09
C GLU A 127 -3.14 18.08 -5.36
N ALA A 128 -4.16 17.26 -5.69
CA ALA A 128 -5.47 17.30 -5.03
C ALA A 128 -5.59 16.36 -3.82
N CYS A 129 -4.54 15.62 -3.47
CA CYS A 129 -4.51 14.83 -2.23
C CYS A 129 -4.49 15.75 -1.00
N ARG A 130 -5.23 15.35 0.03
CA ARG A 130 -5.42 16.13 1.27
C ARG A 130 -4.73 15.47 2.47
N ARG A 131 -4.21 16.26 3.41
CA ARG A 131 -3.38 15.77 4.53
C ARG A 131 -4.19 15.39 5.77
N GLU A 132 -5.38 15.92 5.90
CA GLU A 132 -6.24 15.78 7.09
C GLU A 132 -6.59 14.31 7.33
N ALA A 133 -6.31 13.82 8.54
CA ALA A 133 -6.52 12.42 8.93
C ALA A 133 -5.81 11.38 8.04
N ARG A 134 -4.74 11.79 7.34
CA ARG A 134 -3.95 10.93 6.46
C ARG A 134 -2.46 11.00 6.78
N PRO A 135 -2.04 10.47 7.95
CA PRO A 135 -0.68 10.65 8.44
C PRO A 135 0.37 10.04 7.52
N LEU A 136 0.12 8.87 6.92
CA LEU A 136 1.12 8.21 6.09
C LEU A 136 1.27 8.89 4.73
N TYR A 137 0.16 9.31 4.12
CA TYR A 137 0.20 10.19 2.95
C TYR A 137 0.91 11.51 3.28
N ALA A 138 0.48 12.21 4.34
CA ALA A 138 0.99 13.53 4.68
C ALA A 138 2.50 13.53 4.92
N ALA A 139 3.01 12.48 5.55
CA ALA A 139 4.43 12.26 5.77
C ALA A 139 5.21 12.05 4.46
N ASN A 140 4.73 11.18 3.56
CA ASN A 140 5.38 10.99 2.25
C ASN A 140 5.27 12.25 1.37
N ALA A 141 4.15 12.99 1.44
CA ALA A 141 3.94 14.24 0.71
C ALA A 141 4.81 15.41 1.22
N GLY A 142 5.53 15.23 2.33
CA GLY A 142 6.55 16.17 2.80
C GLY A 142 7.95 15.90 2.23
N LEU A 143 8.15 14.77 1.55
CA LEU A 143 9.43 14.40 0.95
C LEU A 143 9.62 15.09 -0.42
N PRO A 144 10.87 15.37 -0.83
CA PRO A 144 11.13 15.92 -2.15
C PRO A 144 10.75 14.91 -3.24
N VAL A 145 10.25 15.43 -4.36
CA VAL A 145 10.00 14.64 -5.57
C VAL A 145 11.35 14.30 -6.21
N PRO A 146 11.65 13.01 -6.50
CA PRO A 146 12.87 12.64 -7.21
C PRO A 146 12.92 13.21 -8.64
N GLU A 147 14.12 13.51 -9.15
CA GLU A 147 14.30 14.09 -10.50
C GLU A 147 14.11 13.06 -11.62
N GLU A 148 14.57 11.83 -11.42
CA GLU A 148 14.47 10.77 -12.42
C GLU A 148 13.00 10.38 -12.67
N PRO A 149 12.50 10.34 -13.92
CA PRO A 149 11.08 10.15 -14.22
C PRO A 149 10.44 8.91 -13.59
N HIS A 150 11.14 7.77 -13.57
CA HIS A 150 10.60 6.54 -12.97
C HIS A 150 10.53 6.60 -11.44
N LEU A 151 11.43 7.36 -10.80
CA LEU A 151 11.38 7.61 -9.37
C LEU A 151 10.33 8.66 -9.01
N ALA A 152 10.15 9.67 -9.85
CA ALA A 152 9.04 10.62 -9.74
C ALA A 152 7.68 9.91 -9.85
N LEU A 153 7.52 9.01 -10.82
CA LEU A 153 6.33 8.18 -10.96
C LEU A 153 6.13 7.25 -9.75
N TRP A 154 7.19 6.61 -9.25
CA TRP A 154 7.10 5.77 -8.05
C TRP A 154 6.74 6.57 -6.79
N HIS A 155 7.26 7.79 -6.67
CA HIS A 155 6.90 8.72 -5.61
C HIS A 155 5.42 9.11 -5.71
N ALA A 156 4.94 9.53 -6.89
CA ALA A 156 3.52 9.84 -7.11
C ALA A 156 2.61 8.64 -6.84
N ALA A 157 3.02 7.44 -7.26
CA ALA A 157 2.33 6.19 -6.95
C ALA A 157 2.27 5.92 -5.44
N THR A 158 3.35 6.22 -4.71
CA THR A 158 3.36 6.19 -3.23
C THR A 158 2.33 7.17 -2.68
N LEU A 159 2.33 8.43 -3.11
CA LEU A 159 1.39 9.44 -2.61
C LEU A 159 -0.08 9.05 -2.84
N LEU A 160 -0.43 8.66 -4.06
CA LEU A 160 -1.80 8.25 -4.39
C LEU A 160 -2.20 6.99 -3.62
N ARG A 161 -1.28 6.03 -3.45
CA ARG A 161 -1.52 4.81 -2.69
C ARG A 161 -1.73 5.09 -1.20
N GLU A 162 -0.87 5.89 -0.60
CA GLU A 162 -0.97 6.20 0.82
C GLU A 162 -2.19 7.10 1.10
N HIS A 163 -2.53 8.00 0.18
CA HIS A 163 -3.76 8.79 0.26
C HIS A 163 -4.98 7.86 0.30
N ARG A 164 -5.16 6.99 -0.71
CA ARG A 164 -6.23 6.00 -0.70
C ARG A 164 -6.19 5.10 0.54
N GLY A 165 -5.00 4.66 0.92
CA GLY A 165 -4.75 3.78 2.05
C GLY A 165 -5.27 4.35 3.36
N ASP A 166 -4.88 5.59 3.71
CA ASP A 166 -5.36 6.25 4.92
C ASP A 166 -6.89 6.46 4.89
N GLY A 167 -7.45 6.76 3.71
CA GLY A 167 -8.91 6.82 3.52
C GLY A 167 -9.61 5.47 3.76
N HIS A 168 -8.98 4.37 3.33
CA HIS A 168 -9.47 3.03 3.59
C HIS A 168 -9.44 2.69 5.08
N LEU A 169 -8.40 3.11 5.81
CA LEU A 169 -8.32 2.92 7.26
C LEU A 169 -9.46 3.67 7.99
N ALA A 170 -9.78 4.89 7.55
CA ALA A 170 -10.93 5.62 8.06
C ALA A 170 -12.25 4.87 7.78
N ALA A 171 -12.41 4.30 6.57
CA ALA A 171 -13.59 3.51 6.22
C ALA A 171 -13.72 2.24 7.08
N LEU A 172 -12.62 1.52 7.33
CA LEU A 172 -12.59 0.36 8.23
C LEU A 172 -12.96 0.72 9.67
N THR A 173 -12.47 1.87 10.14
CA THR A 173 -12.79 2.39 11.48
C THR A 173 -14.29 2.69 11.59
N ILE A 174 -14.88 3.34 10.58
CA ILE A 174 -16.33 3.63 10.52
C ILE A 174 -17.15 2.34 10.46
N ALA A 175 -16.67 1.31 9.75
CA ALA A 175 -17.29 0.00 9.70
C ALA A 175 -17.17 -0.81 11.01
N GLY A 176 -16.46 -0.29 12.02
CA GLY A 176 -16.25 -0.97 13.29
C GLY A 176 -15.46 -2.27 13.13
N LEU A 177 -14.47 -2.29 12.25
CA LEU A 177 -13.56 -3.42 12.05
C LEU A 177 -12.20 -3.11 12.66
N SER A 178 -11.76 -3.92 13.61
CA SER A 178 -10.39 -3.87 14.10
C SER A 178 -9.38 -4.26 13.01
N GLY A 179 -8.10 -4.00 13.27
CA GLY A 179 -7.02 -4.31 12.35
C GLY A 179 -6.98 -5.78 11.92
N ILE A 180 -7.14 -6.72 12.86
CA ILE A 180 -7.14 -8.16 12.57
C ILE A 180 -8.45 -8.61 11.90
N GLU A 181 -9.60 -8.09 12.33
CA GLU A 181 -10.89 -8.40 11.68
C GLU A 181 -10.89 -7.98 10.21
N ALA A 182 -10.31 -6.82 9.88
CA ALA A 182 -10.16 -6.38 8.50
C ALA A 182 -9.33 -7.38 7.65
N LEU A 183 -8.27 -7.98 8.22
CA LEU A 183 -7.47 -9.00 7.54
C LEU A 183 -8.25 -10.30 7.33
N VAL A 184 -8.94 -10.79 8.36
CA VAL A 184 -9.74 -12.02 8.30
C VAL A 184 -10.85 -11.87 7.25
N LEU A 185 -11.58 -10.75 7.29
CA LEU A 185 -12.66 -10.45 6.36
C LEU A 185 -12.16 -10.31 4.91
N HIS A 186 -10.96 -9.74 4.71
CA HIS A 186 -10.33 -9.68 3.40
C HIS A 186 -9.85 -11.06 2.92
N ASN A 187 -9.27 -11.88 3.80
CA ASN A 187 -8.85 -13.25 3.49
C ASN A 187 -10.04 -14.14 3.07
N ALA A 188 -11.21 -14.00 3.71
CA ALA A 188 -12.43 -14.73 3.36
C ALA A 188 -12.89 -14.52 1.90
N THR A 189 -12.46 -13.44 1.23
CA THR A 189 -12.74 -13.22 -0.20
C THR A 189 -12.05 -14.23 -1.13
N GLY A 190 -10.95 -14.85 -0.66
CA GLY A 190 -10.08 -15.71 -1.45
C GLY A 190 -9.22 -15.02 -2.51
N THR A 191 -9.22 -13.69 -2.54
CA THR A 191 -8.39 -12.88 -3.45
C THR A 191 -7.20 -12.22 -2.76
N ALA A 192 -7.13 -12.34 -1.43
CA ALA A 192 -6.10 -11.75 -0.59
C ALA A 192 -4.88 -12.68 -0.43
N PRO A 193 -3.80 -12.20 0.21
CA PRO A 193 -2.81 -13.06 0.82
C PRO A 193 -3.40 -14.13 1.75
N THR A 194 -2.66 -15.23 1.88
CA THR A 194 -3.04 -16.36 2.75
C THR A 194 -3.09 -15.95 4.21
N SER A 195 -3.91 -16.63 5.00
CA SER A 195 -4.02 -16.42 6.45
C SER A 195 -2.64 -16.52 7.13
N ALA A 196 -1.87 -17.55 6.77
CA ALA A 196 -0.51 -17.77 7.25
C ALA A 196 0.46 -16.63 6.89
N LEU A 197 0.33 -16.03 5.70
CA LEU A 197 1.16 -14.89 5.31
C LEU A 197 0.78 -13.64 6.12
N PHE A 198 -0.51 -13.36 6.31
CA PHE A 198 -0.96 -12.24 7.13
C PHE A 198 -0.48 -12.37 8.57
N MET A 199 -0.72 -13.52 9.20
CA MET A 199 -0.26 -13.80 10.56
C MET A 199 1.24 -13.58 10.71
N ARG A 200 2.05 -14.17 9.82
CA ARG A 200 3.51 -14.04 9.86
C ARG A 200 3.99 -12.60 9.66
N THR A 201 3.44 -11.89 8.68
CA THR A 201 3.94 -10.57 8.28
C THR A 201 3.39 -9.41 9.10
N ARG A 202 2.30 -9.63 9.84
CA ARG A 202 1.64 -8.62 10.68
C ARG A 202 1.73 -8.92 12.17
N GLY A 203 2.33 -10.07 12.52
CA GLY A 203 2.61 -10.45 13.90
C GLY A 203 1.41 -10.96 14.67
N TRP A 204 0.42 -11.55 13.99
CA TRP A 204 -0.74 -12.16 14.63
C TRP A 204 -0.51 -13.66 14.86
N SER A 205 -0.94 -14.16 16.02
CA SER A 205 -0.94 -15.60 16.31
C SER A 205 -2.17 -16.30 15.71
N ALA A 206 -2.10 -17.63 15.56
CA ALA A 206 -3.25 -18.43 15.14
C ALA A 206 -4.44 -18.28 16.10
N GLN A 207 -4.19 -18.20 17.41
CA GLN A 207 -5.22 -17.98 18.40
C GLN A 207 -5.91 -16.62 18.24
N GLN A 208 -5.15 -15.56 17.99
CA GLN A 208 -5.72 -14.22 17.74
C GLN A 208 -6.54 -14.21 16.46
N TRP A 209 -6.06 -14.88 15.41
CA TRP A 209 -6.78 -15.03 14.14
C TRP A 209 -8.10 -15.79 14.31
N ASP A 210 -8.09 -16.94 14.99
CA ASP A 210 -9.29 -17.72 15.28
C ASP A 210 -10.29 -16.94 16.12
N THR A 211 -9.82 -16.20 17.13
CA THR A 211 -10.67 -15.33 17.95
C THR A 211 -11.35 -14.25 17.10
N ALA A 212 -10.62 -13.59 16.21
CA ALA A 212 -11.18 -12.58 15.31
C ALA A 212 -12.19 -13.20 14.33
N ARG A 213 -11.93 -14.40 13.83
CA ARG A 213 -12.88 -15.14 12.99
C ARG A 213 -14.17 -15.45 13.74
N ASP A 214 -14.09 -15.90 14.99
CA ASP A 214 -15.26 -16.24 15.79
C ASP A 214 -16.08 -14.99 16.15
N GLN A 215 -15.42 -13.87 16.45
CA GLN A 215 -16.10 -12.56 16.64
C GLN A 215 -16.85 -12.11 15.37
N LEU A 216 -16.25 -12.28 14.19
CA LEU A 216 -16.92 -11.97 12.92
C LEU A 216 -18.09 -12.91 12.62
N ARG A 217 -18.02 -14.18 13.04
CA ARG A 217 -19.15 -15.13 12.96
C ARG A 217 -20.28 -14.75 13.90
N GLU A 218 -19.98 -14.37 15.14
CA GLU A 218 -20.97 -13.89 16.12
C GLU A 218 -21.70 -12.63 15.61
N ARG A 219 -20.98 -11.76 14.90
CA ARG A 219 -21.54 -10.58 14.20
C ARG A 219 -22.31 -10.93 12.93
N GLY A 220 -22.35 -12.20 12.52
CA GLY A 220 -23.01 -12.68 11.30
C GLY A 220 -22.32 -12.24 10.01
N LEU A 221 -21.06 -11.82 10.06
CA LEU A 221 -20.28 -11.38 8.89
C LEU A 221 -19.58 -12.56 8.18
N LEU A 222 -19.27 -13.61 8.93
CA LEU A 222 -18.77 -14.89 8.42
C LEU A 222 -19.72 -16.04 8.77
N ASP A 223 -19.73 -17.08 7.94
CA ASP A 223 -20.47 -18.32 8.22
C ASP A 223 -19.61 -19.37 8.96
N GLY A 224 -20.20 -20.55 9.18
CA GLY A 224 -19.54 -21.66 9.86
C GLY A 224 -18.26 -22.16 9.16
N GLU A 225 -18.18 -22.03 7.84
CA GLU A 225 -17.01 -22.42 7.04
C GLU A 225 -15.96 -21.30 6.98
N GLY A 226 -16.30 -20.10 7.47
CA GLY A 226 -15.42 -18.93 7.45
C GLY A 226 -15.51 -18.11 6.17
N ASP A 227 -16.53 -18.35 5.35
CA ASP A 227 -16.83 -17.58 4.16
C ASP A 227 -17.70 -16.35 4.49
N LEU A 228 -17.68 -15.34 3.61
CA LEU A 228 -18.50 -14.14 3.77
C LEU A 228 -19.98 -14.50 3.69
N THR A 229 -20.75 -14.08 4.71
CA THR A 229 -22.20 -14.05 4.59
C THR A 229 -22.64 -12.92 3.66
N ARG A 230 -23.94 -12.84 3.37
CA ARG A 230 -24.51 -11.66 2.68
C ARG A 230 -24.22 -10.36 3.43
N ALA A 231 -24.37 -10.36 4.77
CA ALA A 231 -24.10 -9.18 5.59
C ALA A 231 -22.62 -8.80 5.56
N GLY A 232 -21.72 -9.79 5.62
CA GLY A 232 -20.28 -9.58 5.46
C GLY A 232 -19.92 -8.99 4.09
N ALA A 233 -20.51 -9.51 3.02
CA ALA A 233 -20.33 -8.99 1.67
C ALA A 233 -20.82 -7.54 1.54
N THR A 234 -22.01 -7.23 2.07
CA THR A 234 -22.56 -5.87 2.07
C THR A 234 -21.69 -4.89 2.85
N LEU A 235 -21.26 -5.23 4.08
CA LEU A 235 -20.37 -4.37 4.87
C LEU A 235 -19.08 -4.04 4.12
N ARG A 236 -18.50 -5.05 3.44
CA ARG A 236 -17.32 -4.86 2.61
C ARG A 236 -17.60 -3.92 1.44
N GLU A 237 -18.68 -4.14 0.71
CA GLU A 237 -19.05 -3.28 -0.43
C GLU A 237 -19.23 -1.82 0.02
N GLU A 238 -19.92 -1.58 1.13
CA GLU A 238 -20.10 -0.24 1.70
C GLU A 238 -18.77 0.40 2.09
N THR A 239 -17.86 -0.37 2.70
CA THR A 239 -16.51 0.08 3.06
C THR A 239 -15.71 0.47 1.81
N GLU A 240 -15.81 -0.33 0.74
CA GLU A 240 -15.14 -0.10 -0.53
C GLU A 240 -15.70 1.13 -1.26
N VAL A 241 -17.02 1.33 -1.24
CA VAL A 241 -17.69 2.52 -1.80
C VAL A 241 -17.26 3.78 -1.05
N LEU A 242 -17.18 3.72 0.28
CA LEU A 242 -16.69 4.85 1.08
C LEU A 242 -15.21 5.13 0.78
N THR A 243 -14.39 4.09 0.63
CA THR A 243 -12.99 4.22 0.24
C THR A 243 -12.85 4.95 -1.10
N ASP A 244 -13.65 4.57 -2.11
CA ASP A 244 -13.64 5.25 -3.42
C ASP A 244 -14.06 6.71 -3.32
N ARG A 245 -15.08 7.01 -2.52
CA ARG A 245 -15.50 8.39 -2.28
C ARG A 245 -14.38 9.22 -1.65
N LEU A 246 -13.69 8.66 -0.66
CA LEU A 246 -12.57 9.32 0.02
C LEU A 246 -11.33 9.47 -0.86
N ASP A 247 -11.25 8.74 -1.97
CA ASP A 247 -10.12 8.70 -2.90
C ASP A 247 -10.41 9.42 -4.24
N ALA A 248 -11.59 10.03 -4.40
CA ALA A 248 -12.00 10.59 -5.69
C ALA A 248 -11.20 11.83 -6.11
N ALA A 249 -10.83 12.70 -5.15
CA ALA A 249 -10.30 14.03 -5.42
C ALA A 249 -9.08 14.09 -6.38
N PRO A 250 -8.05 13.21 -6.26
CA PRO A 250 -6.92 13.19 -7.19
C PRO A 250 -7.32 12.97 -8.65
N TYR A 251 -8.28 12.08 -8.88
CA TYR A 251 -8.70 11.69 -10.23
C TYR A 251 -9.73 12.68 -10.82
N ASP A 252 -10.59 13.24 -9.97
CA ASP A 252 -11.49 14.33 -10.37
C ASP A 252 -10.71 15.58 -10.79
N HIS A 253 -9.62 15.88 -10.05
CA HIS A 253 -8.73 17.00 -10.36
C HIS A 253 -7.98 16.80 -11.68
N LEU A 254 -7.40 15.61 -11.87
CA LEU A 254 -6.73 15.25 -13.13
C LEU A 254 -7.71 15.29 -14.32
N GLY A 255 -8.97 14.95 -14.08
CA GLY A 255 -10.02 14.92 -15.09
C GLY A 255 -10.05 13.62 -15.89
N PRO A 256 -11.14 13.34 -16.61
CA PRO A 256 -11.42 12.02 -17.18
C PRO A 256 -10.43 11.58 -18.26
N ALA A 257 -10.06 12.50 -19.18
CA ALA A 257 -9.16 12.17 -20.29
C ALA A 257 -7.73 11.85 -19.80
N ALA A 258 -7.21 12.70 -18.92
CA ALA A 258 -5.88 12.51 -18.34
C ALA A 258 -5.84 11.31 -17.37
N THR A 259 -6.91 11.05 -16.61
CA THR A 259 -7.05 9.82 -15.81
C THR A 259 -7.03 8.56 -16.68
N ALA A 260 -7.72 8.57 -17.82
CA ALA A 260 -7.69 7.46 -18.77
C ALA A 260 -6.29 7.26 -19.36
N ARG A 261 -5.59 8.34 -19.72
CA ARG A 261 -4.22 8.30 -20.22
C ARG A 261 -3.23 7.75 -19.19
N LEU A 262 -3.29 8.23 -17.95
CA LEU A 262 -2.48 7.71 -16.85
C LEU A 262 -2.76 6.22 -16.62
N THR A 263 -4.03 5.80 -16.68
CA THR A 263 -4.42 4.38 -16.54
C THR A 263 -3.79 3.51 -17.63
N GLU A 264 -3.79 3.97 -18.89
CA GLU A 264 -3.18 3.26 -20.01
C GLU A 264 -1.68 3.07 -19.81
N LEU A 265 -0.97 4.18 -19.56
CA LEU A 265 0.49 4.22 -19.38
C LEU A 265 0.94 3.35 -18.20
N ALA A 266 0.38 3.63 -17.01
CA ALA A 266 0.69 2.86 -15.80
C ALA A 266 0.29 1.38 -15.95
N GLY A 267 -0.79 1.10 -16.67
CA GLY A 267 -1.22 -0.25 -17.02
C GLY A 267 -0.19 -0.98 -17.87
N GLY A 268 0.46 -0.30 -18.82
CA GLY A 268 1.58 -0.81 -19.60
C GLY A 268 2.74 -1.24 -18.71
N PHE A 269 3.26 -0.33 -17.89
CA PHE A 269 4.37 -0.63 -16.98
C PHE A 269 4.02 -1.72 -15.97
N SER A 270 2.82 -1.68 -15.39
CA SER A 270 2.34 -2.70 -14.45
C SER A 270 2.24 -4.09 -15.07
N ARG A 271 1.90 -4.21 -16.37
CA ARG A 271 1.96 -5.50 -17.08
C ARG A 271 3.41 -5.98 -17.23
N THR A 272 4.33 -5.10 -17.59
CA THR A 272 5.76 -5.41 -17.68
C THR A 272 6.31 -5.89 -16.33
N LEU A 273 6.02 -5.19 -15.22
CA LEU A 273 6.42 -5.60 -13.88
C LEU A 273 5.94 -7.03 -13.55
N ARG A 274 4.68 -7.34 -13.85
CA ARG A 274 4.10 -8.67 -13.63
C ARG A 274 4.79 -9.74 -14.48
N ALA A 275 5.00 -9.47 -15.76
CA ALA A 275 5.69 -10.37 -16.68
C ALA A 275 7.14 -10.64 -16.25
N ALA A 276 7.80 -9.64 -15.65
CA ALA A 276 9.14 -9.73 -15.07
C ALA A 276 9.17 -10.40 -13.67
N GLY A 277 8.04 -10.90 -13.16
CA GLY A 277 7.97 -11.65 -11.91
C GLY A 277 7.92 -10.81 -10.64
N ALA A 278 7.51 -9.53 -10.72
CA ALA A 278 7.46 -8.64 -9.55
C ALA A 278 6.54 -9.10 -8.41
N PHE A 279 5.58 -10.00 -8.67
CA PHE A 279 4.59 -10.46 -7.68
C PHE A 279 4.54 -11.99 -7.65
N PRO A 280 5.17 -12.65 -6.66
CA PRO A 280 5.16 -14.11 -6.57
C PRO A 280 3.75 -14.67 -6.29
N ALA A 281 3.27 -15.56 -7.17
CA ALA A 281 1.91 -16.13 -7.09
C ALA A 281 1.64 -16.92 -5.79
N VAL A 282 2.69 -17.53 -5.21
CA VAL A 282 2.62 -18.32 -3.97
C VAL A 282 2.10 -17.54 -2.74
N HIS A 283 2.04 -16.21 -2.84
CA HIS A 283 1.59 -15.36 -1.75
C HIS A 283 0.09 -15.08 -1.71
N PHE A 284 -0.68 -15.51 -2.72
CA PHE A 284 -2.11 -15.17 -2.86
C PHE A 284 -3.01 -16.41 -2.88
N GLY A 285 -4.18 -16.31 -2.24
CA GLY A 285 -5.18 -17.38 -2.12
C GLY A 285 -5.74 -17.53 -0.70
N LYS A 286 -6.79 -18.34 -0.52
CA LYS A 286 -7.44 -18.52 0.81
C LYS A 286 -6.46 -19.07 1.85
N GLY A 287 -5.61 -20.03 1.45
CA GLY A 287 -4.49 -20.54 2.24
C GLY A 287 -4.90 -21.03 3.62
#